data_AF-A0A4E0RTT6-F1
#
_entry.id   AF-A0A4E0RTT6-F1
#
_cell.length_a   1.000
_cell.length_b   1.000
_cell.length_c   1.000
_cell.angle_alpha   90.00
_cell.angle_beta   90.00
_cell.angle_gamma   90.00
#
_symmetry.space_group_name_H-M   'P 1'
#
loop_
_entity.id
_entity.type
_entity.pdbx_description
1 polymer ?
#
loop_
_entity_poly.entity_id
_entity_poly.type
_entity_poly.pdbx_seq_one_letter_code
_entity_poly.pdbx_strand_id
1 'polypeptide(L)'
;MCAKTLQQYPDRTVLYLDTKGDFDPTRLQRLLQIGFQNETDDELMVSCLRRIRIASVPTIDLLTETLVRTRILLARKLDSDIPSVSDRNPTEIPSLFFANLILIVIDSLATPFVPYMGPLPQLAKSQLSVVSMELSRIVNVLQCAVLVVNHARSMRLPDQKGAREERRNLGCLGVSWAAVPHKRLVLTSSVGAPISENEFNVLITLTKDANGQLPCACKDATFPSCTVKIPT
;
A
#
# COMPACT_ATOMS: atom_id res chain seq x y z
N MET A 1 6.75 10.91 1.73
CA MET A 1 7.33 10.12 2.84
C MET A 1 8.36 9.12 2.31
N CYS A 2 8.02 8.22 1.38
CA CYS A 2 8.97 7.23 0.85
C CYS A 2 10.22 7.80 0.17
N ALA A 3 10.11 8.85 -0.65
CA ALA A 3 11.27 9.48 -1.31
C ALA A 3 12.31 10.01 -0.30
N LYS A 4 11.85 10.77 0.72
CA LYS A 4 12.71 11.27 1.80
C LYS A 4 13.29 10.15 2.66
N THR A 5 12.53 9.07 2.93
CA THR A 5 13.04 7.91 3.66
C THR A 5 14.11 7.18 2.86
N LEU A 6 13.94 7.03 1.54
CA LEU A 6 14.95 6.46 0.65
C LEU A 6 16.18 7.36 0.55
N GLN A 7 16.02 8.67 0.64
CA GLN A 7 17.16 9.61 0.72
C GLN A 7 17.91 9.47 2.04
N GLN A 8 17.19 9.40 3.17
CA GLN A 8 17.77 9.32 4.51
C GLN A 8 18.42 7.97 4.81
N TYR A 9 17.91 6.89 4.21
CA TYR A 9 18.42 5.54 4.42
C TYR A 9 18.78 4.90 3.07
N PRO A 10 20.02 5.09 2.59
CA PRO A 10 20.44 4.71 1.24
C PRO A 10 20.32 3.22 0.96
N ASP A 11 20.40 2.37 1.99
CA ASP A 11 20.42 0.92 1.80
C ASP A 11 19.02 0.32 1.64
N ARG A 12 17.97 1.06 2.01
CA ARG A 12 16.60 0.53 2.10
C ARG A 12 15.96 0.36 0.73
N THR A 13 15.18 -0.71 0.60
CA THR A 13 14.51 -1.06 -0.66
C THR A 13 13.00 -1.16 -0.50
N VAL A 14 12.29 -1.05 -1.64
CA VAL A 14 10.82 -1.08 -1.72
C VAL A 14 10.39 -2.04 -2.82
N LEU A 15 9.43 -2.91 -2.52
CA LEU A 15 8.78 -3.78 -3.49
C LEU A 15 7.40 -3.22 -3.84
N TYR A 16 7.19 -2.87 -5.10
CA TYR A 16 5.89 -2.45 -5.63
C TYR A 16 5.25 -3.62 -6.37
N LEU A 17 4.05 -3.98 -5.96
CA LEU A 17 3.23 -5.01 -6.57
C LEU A 17 2.14 -4.31 -7.40
N ASP A 18 2.25 -4.43 -8.73
CA ASP A 18 1.36 -3.83 -9.70
C ASP A 18 0.28 -4.84 -10.12
N THR A 19 -0.92 -4.69 -9.55
CA THR A 19 -2.08 -5.55 -9.81
C THR A 19 -2.93 -5.05 -10.97
N LYS A 20 -2.83 -3.76 -11.34
CA LYS A 20 -3.62 -3.17 -12.41
C LYS A 20 -2.90 -3.10 -13.75
N GLY A 21 -1.57 -3.09 -13.73
CA GLY A 21 -0.75 -2.76 -14.90
C GLY A 21 -0.71 -1.25 -15.17
N ASP A 22 -1.02 -0.42 -14.18
CA ASP A 22 -1.11 1.05 -14.31
C ASP A 22 0.11 1.79 -13.74
N PHE A 23 1.17 1.06 -13.40
CA PHE A 23 2.41 1.67 -12.91
C PHE A 23 3.05 2.55 -13.98
N ASP A 24 3.17 3.84 -13.67
CA ASP A 24 3.83 4.83 -14.52
C ASP A 24 5.15 5.31 -13.87
N PRO A 25 6.32 4.92 -14.41
CA PRO A 25 7.61 5.34 -13.88
C PRO A 25 7.83 6.85 -13.97
N THR A 26 7.17 7.54 -14.92
CA THR A 26 7.34 8.99 -15.11
C THR A 26 6.69 9.78 -13.97
N ARG A 27 5.56 9.30 -13.41
CA ARG A 27 4.97 9.89 -12.19
C ARG A 27 5.91 9.79 -11.01
N LEU A 28 6.57 8.65 -10.82
CA LEU A 28 7.53 8.48 -9.74
C LEU A 28 8.73 9.42 -9.91
N GLN A 29 9.25 9.56 -11.13
CA GLN A 29 10.32 10.50 -11.45
C GLN A 29 9.94 11.95 -11.09
N ARG A 30 8.74 12.40 -11.48
CA ARG A 30 8.24 13.75 -11.14
C ARG A 30 8.09 13.95 -9.63
N LEU A 31 7.58 12.96 -8.91
CA LEU A 31 7.45 13.03 -7.45
C LEU A 31 8.81 13.09 -6.76
N LEU A 32 9.83 12.41 -7.29
CA LEU A 32 11.20 12.52 -6.82
C LEU A 32 11.75 13.93 -7.06
N GLN A 33 11.58 14.48 -8.26
CA GLN A 33 12.02 15.85 -8.59
C GLN A 33 11.42 16.89 -7.63
N ILE A 34 10.12 16.81 -7.34
CA ILE A 34 9.45 17.68 -6.36
C ILE A 34 10.04 17.45 -4.95
N GLY A 35 10.26 16.19 -4.56
CA GLY A 35 10.81 15.82 -3.27
C GLY A 35 12.24 16.30 -3.04
N PHE A 36 13.04 16.38 -4.11
CA PHE A 36 14.42 16.85 -4.15
C PHE A 36 14.54 18.35 -4.51
N GLN A 37 13.45 19.12 -4.43
CA GLN A 37 13.45 20.57 -4.70
C GLN A 37 14.04 20.95 -6.07
N ASN A 38 13.84 20.11 -7.09
CA ASN A 38 14.41 20.29 -8.43
C ASN A 38 15.96 20.29 -8.49
N GLU A 39 16.65 19.74 -7.49
CA GLU A 39 18.08 19.45 -7.64
C GLU A 39 18.28 18.46 -8.80
N THR A 40 19.09 18.83 -9.78
CA THR A 40 19.44 18.04 -10.97
C THR A 40 20.46 16.94 -10.67
N ASP A 41 20.35 16.31 -9.50
CA ASP A 41 21.21 15.19 -9.14
C ASP A 41 20.61 13.90 -9.71
N ASP A 42 20.82 13.73 -11.01
CA ASP A 42 20.39 12.54 -11.77
C ASP A 42 20.94 11.26 -11.15
N GLU A 43 22.12 11.29 -10.50
CA GLU A 43 22.71 10.13 -9.84
C GLU A 43 21.91 9.72 -8.59
N LEU A 44 21.49 10.69 -7.77
CA LEU A 44 20.60 10.42 -6.63
C LEU A 44 19.25 9.88 -7.08
N MET A 45 18.67 10.42 -8.15
CA MET A 45 17.41 9.92 -8.71
C MET A 45 17.54 8.48 -9.21
N VAL A 46 18.57 8.18 -9.99
CA VAL A 46 18.87 6.82 -10.47
C VAL A 46 19.10 5.87 -9.30
N SER A 47 19.84 6.30 -8.28
CA SER A 47 20.07 5.54 -7.05
C SER A 47 18.77 5.23 -6.30
N CYS A 48 17.85 6.19 -6.21
CA CYS A 48 16.53 5.97 -5.62
C CYS A 48 15.68 4.97 -6.42
N LEU A 49 15.63 5.12 -7.74
CA LEU A 49 14.83 4.25 -8.61
C LEU A 49 15.34 2.80 -8.60
N ARG A 50 16.65 2.58 -8.56
CA ARG A 50 17.25 1.22 -8.48
C ARG A 50 16.85 0.42 -7.24
N ARG A 51 16.38 1.10 -6.19
CA ARG A 51 15.96 0.49 -4.92
C ARG A 51 14.47 0.16 -4.87
N ILE A 52 13.74 0.49 -5.93
CA ILE A 52 12.33 0.15 -6.09
C ILE A 52 12.25 -0.96 -7.13
N ARG A 53 11.82 -2.15 -6.72
CA ARG A 53 11.49 -3.22 -7.66
C ARG A 53 10.00 -3.29 -7.87
N ILE A 54 9.61 -3.54 -9.11
CA ILE A 54 8.22 -3.66 -9.51
C ILE A 54 7.98 -5.09 -9.96
N ALA A 55 6.87 -5.69 -9.53
CA ALA A 55 6.40 -6.97 -10.00
C ALA A 55 4.93 -6.86 -10.41
N SER A 56 4.61 -7.31 -11.62
CA SER A 56 3.23 -7.38 -12.08
C SER A 56 2.56 -8.63 -11.50
N VAL A 57 1.43 -8.44 -10.81
CA VAL A 57 0.68 -9.48 -10.10
C VAL A 57 -0.84 -9.35 -10.36
N PRO A 58 -1.29 -9.50 -11.62
CA PRO A 58 -2.68 -9.23 -12.00
C PRO A 58 -3.68 -10.25 -11.46
N THR A 59 -3.23 -11.43 -11.01
CA THR A 59 -4.09 -12.53 -10.53
C THR A 59 -3.86 -12.82 -9.05
N ILE A 60 -4.85 -13.46 -8.41
CA ILE A 60 -4.75 -13.89 -7.01
C ILE A 60 -3.56 -14.85 -6.83
N ASP A 61 -3.37 -15.77 -7.78
CA ASP A 61 -2.30 -16.77 -7.72
C ASP A 61 -0.93 -16.12 -7.77
N LEU A 62 -0.71 -15.20 -8.71
CA LEU A 62 0.57 -14.46 -8.84
C LEU A 62 0.83 -13.57 -7.62
N LEU A 63 -0.20 -12.92 -7.09
CA LEU A 63 -0.10 -12.15 -5.85
C LEU A 63 0.34 -13.06 -4.69
N THR A 64 -0.35 -14.19 -4.51
CA THR A 64 -0.08 -15.14 -3.42
C THR A 64 1.31 -15.74 -3.55
N GLU A 65 1.69 -16.20 -4.74
CA GLU A 65 3.03 -16.73 -5.02
C GLU A 65 4.12 -15.69 -4.72
N THR A 66 3.92 -14.45 -5.16
CA THR A 66 4.87 -13.36 -4.93
C THR A 66 5.02 -13.04 -3.45
N LEU A 67 3.93 -13.04 -2.68
CA LEU A 67 3.97 -12.84 -1.22
C LEU A 67 4.68 -13.99 -0.51
N VAL A 68 4.39 -15.24 -0.86
CA VAL A 68 5.06 -16.42 -0.31
C VAL A 68 6.56 -16.40 -0.62
N ARG A 69 6.93 -16.11 -1.87
CA ARG A 69 8.34 -15.99 -2.28
C ARG A 69 9.04 -14.87 -1.53
N THR A 70 8.40 -13.72 -1.39
CA THR A 70 8.94 -12.58 -0.63
C THR A 70 9.14 -12.93 0.84
N ARG A 71 8.17 -13.61 1.46
CA ARG A 71 8.28 -14.11 2.85
C ARG A 71 9.48 -15.04 3.01
N ILE A 72 9.68 -15.99 2.09
CA ILE A 72 10.82 -16.92 2.14
C ILE A 72 12.15 -16.16 2.03
N LEU A 73 12.25 -15.19 1.12
CA LEU A 73 13.46 -14.39 0.92
C LEU A 73 13.75 -13.48 2.12
N LEU A 74 12.72 -12.93 2.74
CA LEU A 74 12.83 -12.18 3.99
C LEU A 74 13.19 -13.06 5.18
N ALA A 75 12.69 -14.29 5.28
CA ALA A 75 13.05 -15.20 6.36
C ALA A 75 14.54 -15.59 6.32
N ARG A 76 15.10 -15.79 5.12
CA ARG A 76 16.54 -16.06 4.95
C ARG A 76 17.44 -14.94 5.49
N LYS A 77 16.96 -13.70 5.56
CA LYS A 77 17.65 -12.57 6.21
C LYS A 77 17.85 -12.81 7.71
N LEU A 78 16.89 -13.45 8.38
CA LEU A 78 16.97 -13.74 9.81
C LEU A 78 18.00 -14.83 10.13
N ASP A 79 18.20 -15.75 9.18
CA ASP A 79 19.06 -16.93 9.36
C ASP A 79 20.51 -16.73 8.88
N SER A 80 20.82 -15.63 8.20
CA SER A 80 22.16 -15.37 7.63
C SER A 80 22.84 -14.17 8.28
N ASP A 81 24.06 -14.39 8.79
CA ASP A 81 25.02 -13.31 9.03
C ASP A 81 25.30 -12.65 7.67
N ILE A 82 24.81 -11.42 7.49
CA ILE A 82 24.86 -10.69 6.22
C ILE A 82 26.34 -10.55 5.80
N PRO A 83 26.77 -11.11 4.66
CA PRO A 83 28.12 -10.87 4.17
C PRO A 83 28.27 -9.39 3.81
N SER A 84 29.41 -8.80 4.22
CA SER A 84 29.75 -7.41 3.95
C SER A 84 29.72 -7.11 2.45
N VAL A 85 29.37 -5.87 2.11
CA VAL A 85 29.08 -5.29 0.77
C VAL A 85 30.24 -5.41 -0.26
N SER A 86 31.34 -6.09 0.07
CA SER A 86 32.59 -6.12 -0.70
C SER A 86 32.63 -7.12 -1.86
N ASP A 87 31.81 -8.17 -1.90
CA ASP A 87 31.90 -9.22 -2.93
C ASP A 87 30.69 -9.22 -3.87
N ARG A 88 30.79 -8.47 -4.98
CA ARG A 88 29.69 -8.34 -5.95
C ARG A 88 29.60 -9.55 -6.87
N ASN A 89 28.85 -10.59 -6.47
CA ASN A 89 28.31 -11.58 -7.40
C ASN A 89 26.91 -11.17 -7.93
N PRO A 90 26.60 -11.35 -9.23
CA PRO A 90 25.29 -11.00 -9.80
C PRO A 90 24.10 -11.73 -9.17
N THR A 91 24.34 -12.92 -8.61
CA THR A 91 23.37 -13.76 -7.89
C THR A 91 23.03 -13.25 -6.48
N GLU A 92 23.80 -12.32 -5.93
CA GLU A 92 23.54 -11.69 -4.62
C GLU A 92 22.65 -10.45 -4.72
N ILE A 93 22.41 -9.95 -5.92
CA ILE A 93 21.58 -8.77 -6.16
C ILE A 93 20.13 -9.01 -5.70
N PRO A 94 19.52 -10.19 -5.89
CA PRO A 94 18.22 -10.49 -5.31
C PRO A 94 18.25 -10.58 -3.78
N SER A 95 19.22 -11.27 -3.17
CA SER A 95 19.29 -11.44 -1.71
C SER A 95 19.52 -10.12 -0.99
N LEU A 96 20.43 -9.28 -1.48
CA LEU A 96 20.73 -7.98 -0.86
C LEU A 96 19.51 -7.04 -0.90
N PHE A 97 18.73 -7.09 -1.99
CA PHE A 97 17.50 -6.32 -2.08
C PHE A 97 16.49 -6.72 -1.00
N PHE A 98 16.22 -8.02 -0.83
CA PHE A 98 15.25 -8.48 0.18
C PHE A 98 15.79 -8.33 1.61
N ALA A 99 17.10 -8.43 1.82
CA ALA A 99 17.72 -8.15 3.11
C ALA A 99 17.42 -6.71 3.58
N ASN A 100 17.38 -5.77 2.65
CA ASN A 100 17.12 -4.36 2.95
C ASN A 100 15.67 -3.89 2.70
N LEU A 101 14.77 -4.82 2.40
CA LEU A 101 13.36 -4.52 2.14
C LEU A 101 12.66 -4.01 3.40
N ILE A 102 12.08 -2.82 3.30
CA ILE A 102 11.36 -2.18 4.42
C ILE A 102 9.87 -1.98 4.15
N LEU A 103 9.47 -1.97 2.87
CA LEU A 103 8.12 -1.65 2.47
C LEU A 103 7.71 -2.45 1.24
N ILE A 104 6.54 -3.07 1.34
CA ILE A 104 5.80 -3.63 0.20
C ILE A 104 4.60 -2.73 -0.07
N VAL A 105 4.41 -2.32 -1.32
CA VAL A 105 3.25 -1.54 -1.77
C VAL A 105 2.41 -2.43 -2.68
N ILE A 106 1.13 -2.58 -2.35
CA ILE A 106 0.13 -3.22 -3.22
C ILE A 106 -0.80 -2.12 -3.71
N ASP A 107 -0.73 -1.82 -5.01
CA ASP A 107 -1.43 -0.72 -5.68
C ASP A 107 -2.97 -0.86 -5.71
N SER A 108 -3.46 -2.10 -5.65
CA SER A 108 -4.87 -2.44 -5.46
C SER A 108 -5.04 -3.91 -5.08
N LEU A 109 -5.26 -4.16 -3.79
CA LEU A 109 -5.57 -5.53 -3.36
C LEU A 109 -6.92 -6.02 -3.90
N ALA A 110 -7.83 -5.12 -4.28
CA ALA A 110 -9.14 -5.53 -4.78
C ALA A 110 -9.10 -6.06 -6.22
N THR A 111 -8.20 -5.54 -7.07
CA THR A 111 -8.20 -5.81 -8.52
C THR A 111 -8.12 -7.31 -8.84
N PRO A 112 -7.19 -8.10 -8.26
CA PRO A 112 -7.09 -9.52 -8.56
C PRO A 112 -8.34 -10.33 -8.19
N PHE A 113 -9.15 -9.82 -7.25
CA PHE A 113 -10.33 -10.50 -6.73
C PHE A 113 -11.62 -10.17 -7.49
N VAL A 114 -11.64 -9.10 -8.29
CA VAL A 114 -12.83 -8.65 -9.03
C VAL A 114 -13.52 -9.77 -9.81
N PRO A 115 -12.80 -10.66 -10.54
CA PRO A 115 -13.44 -11.74 -11.30
C PRO A 115 -14.22 -12.75 -10.43
N TYR A 116 -13.89 -12.86 -9.14
CA TYR A 116 -14.44 -13.86 -8.23
C TYR A 116 -15.52 -13.30 -7.30
N MET A 117 -15.53 -11.99 -7.06
CA MET A 117 -16.43 -11.35 -6.07
C MET A 117 -17.92 -11.55 -6.35
N GLY A 118 -18.33 -11.69 -7.62
CA GLY A 118 -19.70 -12.01 -8.01
C GLY A 118 -19.96 -13.51 -8.14
N PRO A 119 -19.26 -14.20 -9.04
CA PRO A 119 -19.56 -15.61 -9.36
C PRO A 119 -19.18 -16.61 -8.26
N LEU A 120 -18.08 -16.36 -7.52
CA LEU A 120 -17.48 -17.31 -6.58
C LEU A 120 -17.06 -16.61 -5.27
N PRO A 121 -18.01 -16.01 -4.52
CA PRO A 121 -17.70 -15.17 -3.37
C PRO A 121 -17.02 -15.92 -2.23
N GLN A 122 -17.28 -17.22 -2.06
CA GLN A 122 -16.61 -18.03 -1.04
C GLN A 122 -15.15 -18.31 -1.40
N LEU A 123 -14.84 -18.54 -2.68
CA LEU A 123 -13.47 -18.69 -3.15
C LEU A 123 -12.69 -17.38 -2.99
N ALA A 124 -13.30 -16.23 -3.33
CA ALA A 124 -12.69 -14.93 -3.10
C ALA A 124 -12.36 -14.70 -1.61
N LYS A 125 -13.25 -15.10 -0.71
CA LYS A 125 -13.03 -15.00 0.75
C LYS A 125 -11.91 -15.92 1.23
N SER A 126 -11.89 -17.18 0.80
CA SER A 126 -10.85 -18.12 1.22
C SER A 126 -9.46 -17.66 0.74
N GLN A 127 -9.36 -17.22 -0.51
CA GLN A 127 -8.12 -16.66 -1.06
C GLN A 127 -7.69 -15.37 -0.36
N LEU A 128 -8.64 -14.49 -0.03
CA LEU A 128 -8.33 -13.28 0.74
C LEU A 128 -7.79 -13.62 2.13
N SER A 129 -8.30 -14.68 2.76
CA SER A 129 -7.76 -15.18 4.03
C SER A 129 -6.32 -15.66 3.90
N VAL A 130 -5.98 -16.36 2.82
CA VAL A 130 -4.59 -16.80 2.54
C VAL A 130 -3.67 -15.60 2.35
N VAL A 131 -4.06 -14.65 1.50
CA VAL A 131 -3.30 -13.42 1.28
C VAL A 131 -3.11 -12.62 2.58
N SER A 132 -4.18 -12.46 3.36
CA SER A 132 -4.12 -11.73 4.64
C SER A 132 -3.19 -12.41 5.64
N MET A 133 -3.14 -13.74 5.65
CA MET A 133 -2.23 -14.51 6.49
C MET A 133 -0.77 -14.31 6.09
N GLU A 134 -0.46 -14.33 4.79
CA GLU A 134 0.90 -14.05 4.30
C GLU A 134 1.34 -12.62 4.62
N LEU A 135 0.46 -11.63 4.43
CA LEU A 135 0.73 -10.24 4.80
C LEU A 135 0.99 -10.09 6.31
N SER A 136 0.18 -10.75 7.14
CA SER A 136 0.36 -10.75 8.59
C SER A 136 1.71 -11.34 9.00
N ARG A 137 2.15 -12.43 8.36
CA ARG A 137 3.47 -13.03 8.59
C ARG A 137 4.59 -12.07 8.20
N ILE A 138 4.49 -11.42 7.03
CA ILE A 138 5.49 -10.44 6.57
C ILE A 138 5.60 -9.25 7.54
N VAL A 139 4.47 -8.75 8.03
CA VAL A 139 4.47 -7.59 8.94
C VAL A 139 4.96 -7.98 10.34
N ASN A 140 4.36 -9.00 10.95
CA ASN A 140 4.55 -9.28 12.38
C ASN A 140 5.82 -10.08 12.65
N VAL A 141 6.17 -11.03 11.76
CA VAL A 141 7.34 -11.91 11.96
C VAL A 141 8.59 -11.29 11.36
N LEU A 142 8.47 -10.71 10.16
CA LEU A 142 9.61 -10.25 9.37
C LEU A 142 9.85 -8.74 9.45
N GLN A 143 9.02 -8.02 10.22
CA GLN A 143 9.14 -6.59 10.51
C GLN A 143 9.22 -5.72 9.24
N CYS A 144 8.52 -6.14 8.18
CA CYS A 144 8.43 -5.39 6.92
C CYS A 144 7.08 -4.67 6.84
N ALA A 145 7.09 -3.36 6.59
CA ALA A 145 5.85 -2.61 6.43
C ALA A 145 5.12 -3.01 5.15
N VAL A 146 3.79 -2.99 5.18
CA VAL A 146 2.95 -3.23 4.00
C VAL A 146 1.95 -2.09 3.87
N LEU A 147 1.92 -1.46 2.69
CA LEU A 147 0.91 -0.50 2.28
C LEU A 147 -0.01 -1.16 1.26
N VAL A 148 -1.31 -1.17 1.56
CA VAL A 148 -2.32 -1.73 0.66
C VAL A 148 -3.32 -0.65 0.29
N VAL A 149 -3.56 -0.51 -1.02
CA VAL A 149 -4.66 0.29 -1.54
C VAL A 149 -5.86 -0.63 -1.77
N ASN A 150 -7.03 -0.19 -1.32
CA ASN A 150 -8.31 -0.87 -1.54
C ASN A 150 -9.30 0.12 -2.15
N HIS A 151 -10.03 -0.32 -3.16
CA HIS A 151 -11.05 0.50 -3.79
C HIS A 151 -12.30 0.61 -2.91
N ALA A 152 -12.98 1.74 -3.02
CA ALA A 152 -14.29 1.93 -2.41
C ALA A 152 -15.40 1.63 -3.42
N ARG A 153 -16.44 0.95 -2.94
CA ARG A 153 -17.72 0.79 -3.63
C ARG A 153 -18.74 1.71 -2.99
N SER A 154 -19.45 2.48 -3.81
CA SER A 154 -20.61 3.23 -3.38
C SER A 154 -21.81 2.28 -3.30
N MET A 155 -22.36 2.13 -2.11
CA MET A 155 -23.60 1.37 -1.91
C MET A 155 -24.74 2.35 -1.66
N ARG A 156 -25.81 2.22 -2.45
CA ARG A 156 -27.09 2.88 -2.19
C ARG A 156 -27.88 1.96 -1.27
N LEU A 157 -28.16 2.41 -0.05
CA LEU A 157 -29.06 1.69 0.84
C LEU A 157 -30.50 1.99 0.41
N PRO A 158 -31.39 0.98 0.37
CA PRO A 158 -32.80 1.22 0.10
C PRO A 158 -33.39 2.08 1.22
N ASP A 159 -34.20 3.03 0.80
CA ASP A 159 -34.80 4.09 1.60
C ASP A 159 -35.55 3.52 2.81
N GLN A 160 -34.96 3.62 4.00
CA GLN A 160 -35.71 3.40 5.24
C GLN A 160 -36.42 4.70 5.58
N LYS A 161 -37.63 4.85 5.04
CA LYS A 161 -38.62 5.87 5.40
C LYS A 161 -38.07 7.31 5.42
N GLY A 162 -37.76 7.86 4.24
CA GLY A 162 -37.71 9.32 4.05
C GLY A 162 -36.51 10.02 4.69
N ALA A 163 -35.49 9.28 5.13
CA ALA A 163 -34.20 9.83 5.50
C ALA A 163 -33.31 9.94 4.25
N ARG A 164 -32.69 11.11 4.04
CA ARG A 164 -31.73 11.41 2.97
C ARG A 164 -30.89 10.17 2.58
N GLU A 165 -30.79 9.89 1.28
CA GLU A 165 -29.93 8.85 0.70
C GLU A 165 -28.55 8.82 1.36
N GLU A 166 -28.30 7.86 2.24
CA GLU A 166 -27.01 7.72 2.92
C GLU A 166 -26.07 6.88 2.03
N ARG A 167 -25.24 7.56 1.21
CA ARG A 167 -24.19 6.89 0.45
C ARG A 167 -23.06 6.48 1.40
N ARG A 168 -22.92 5.18 1.63
CA ARG A 168 -21.76 4.65 2.36
C ARG A 168 -20.70 4.17 1.37
N ASN A 169 -19.49 4.71 1.50
CA ASN A 169 -18.30 4.23 0.79
C ASN A 169 -17.69 3.06 1.58
N LEU A 170 -17.92 1.84 1.09
CA LEU A 170 -17.41 0.61 1.71
C LEU A 170 -16.21 0.08 0.92
N GLY A 171 -15.21 -0.51 1.58
CA GLY A 171 -14.11 -1.16 0.86
C GLY A 171 -14.61 -2.36 0.06
N CYS A 172 -14.12 -2.55 -1.18
CA CYS A 172 -14.58 -3.59 -2.09
C CYS A 172 -14.41 -5.02 -1.55
N LEU A 173 -13.37 -5.25 -0.75
CA LEU A 173 -13.09 -6.54 -0.10
C LEU A 173 -13.99 -6.85 1.12
N GLY A 174 -14.89 -5.94 1.48
CA GLY A 174 -15.93 -6.16 2.47
C GLY A 174 -15.43 -6.44 3.88
N VAL A 175 -16.28 -7.12 4.65
CA VAL A 175 -16.05 -7.40 6.08
C VAL A 175 -14.84 -8.29 6.35
N SER A 176 -14.50 -9.18 5.42
CA SER A 176 -13.36 -10.09 5.55
C SER A 176 -12.04 -9.33 5.60
N TRP A 177 -11.87 -8.30 4.75
CA TRP A 177 -10.70 -7.42 4.84
C TRP A 177 -10.78 -6.46 6.02
N ALA A 178 -11.98 -5.95 6.34
CA ALA A 178 -12.16 -5.03 7.47
C ALA A 178 -11.76 -5.66 8.82
N ALA A 179 -11.87 -6.99 8.95
CA ALA A 179 -11.47 -7.73 10.14
C ALA A 179 -9.95 -7.96 10.25
N VAL A 180 -9.17 -7.75 9.18
CA VAL A 180 -7.71 -7.88 9.23
C VAL A 180 -7.17 -6.72 10.09
N PRO A 181 -6.26 -6.95 11.06
CA PRO A 181 -5.67 -5.85 11.83
C PRO A 181 -4.81 -4.94 10.94
N HIS A 182 -5.28 -3.71 10.69
CA HIS A 182 -4.54 -2.70 9.93
C HIS A 182 -4.91 -1.29 10.37
N LYS A 183 -4.00 -0.34 10.12
CA LYS A 183 -4.32 1.08 10.15
C LYS A 183 -4.92 1.46 8.81
N ARG A 184 -6.10 2.07 8.81
CA ARG A 184 -6.79 2.46 7.57
C ARG A 184 -6.88 3.96 7.44
N LEU A 185 -6.42 4.44 6.28
CA LEU A 185 -6.59 5.80 5.79
C LEU A 185 -7.71 5.80 4.76
N VAL A 186 -8.71 6.66 4.96
CA VAL A 186 -9.78 6.88 3.98
C VAL A 186 -9.52 8.21 3.29
N LEU A 187 -9.56 8.20 1.96
CA LEU A 187 -9.45 9.39 1.11
C LEU A 187 -10.82 9.69 0.53
N THR A 188 -11.41 10.84 0.85
CA THR A 188 -12.66 11.30 0.22
C THR A 188 -12.46 12.66 -0.43
N SER A 189 -13.02 12.83 -1.63
CA SER A 189 -13.14 14.13 -2.31
C SER A 189 -14.34 14.88 -1.75
N SER A 190 -14.16 16.13 -1.30
CA SER A 190 -15.29 16.97 -0.92
C SER A 190 -15.93 17.57 -2.17
N VAL A 191 -17.04 16.99 -2.63
CA VAL A 191 -17.88 17.58 -3.66
C VAL A 191 -18.74 18.66 -3.00
N GLY A 192 -18.26 19.90 -2.96
CA GLY A 192 -19.00 21.00 -2.32
C GLY A 192 -18.28 22.34 -2.18
N ALA A 193 -16.96 22.39 -2.32
CA ALA A 193 -16.25 23.66 -2.53
C ALA A 193 -16.36 24.02 -4.02
N PRO A 194 -16.58 25.30 -4.40
CA PRO A 194 -16.44 25.71 -5.79
C PRO A 194 -15.08 25.24 -6.27
N ILE A 195 -15.08 24.44 -7.33
CA ILE A 195 -13.86 23.93 -7.96
C ILE A 195 -13.16 25.16 -8.54
N SER A 196 -12.29 25.80 -7.78
CA SER A 196 -11.15 26.47 -8.40
C SER A 196 -10.38 25.34 -9.09
N GLU A 197 -10.13 25.48 -10.39
CA GLU A 197 -9.78 24.40 -11.32
C GLU A 197 -8.60 23.50 -10.91
N ASN A 198 -7.84 23.84 -9.86
CA ASN A 198 -6.62 23.15 -9.45
C ASN A 198 -6.59 22.65 -7.99
N GLU A 199 -7.71 22.58 -7.26
CA GLU A 199 -7.71 22.16 -5.85
C GLU A 199 -8.53 20.87 -5.60
N PHE A 200 -7.83 19.78 -5.27
CA PHE A 200 -8.47 18.55 -4.78
C PHE A 200 -8.40 18.50 -3.25
N ASN A 201 -9.55 18.59 -2.57
CA ASN A 201 -9.64 18.45 -1.12
C ASN A 201 -9.70 16.97 -0.75
N VAL A 202 -8.62 16.47 -0.15
CA VAL A 202 -8.57 15.11 0.40
C VAL A 202 -8.81 15.17 1.90
N LEU A 203 -9.90 14.58 2.37
CA LEU A 203 -10.07 14.27 3.79
C LEU A 203 -9.35 12.97 4.10
N ILE A 204 -8.38 12.99 5.02
CA ILE A 204 -7.67 11.78 5.49
C ILE A 204 -8.22 11.41 6.86
N THR A 205 -8.84 10.25 7.01
CA THR A 205 -9.31 9.76 8.33
C THR A 205 -8.57 8.47 8.69
N LEU A 206 -7.92 8.47 9.86
CA LEU A 206 -7.38 7.24 10.47
C LEU A 206 -8.52 6.53 11.20
N THR A 207 -8.77 5.27 10.89
CA THR A 207 -9.83 4.49 11.56
C THR A 207 -9.25 3.49 12.56
N LYS A 208 -10.04 3.18 13.62
CA LYS A 208 -9.71 2.17 14.63
C LYS A 208 -9.40 0.83 13.95
N ASP A 209 -8.50 0.06 14.55
CA ASP A 209 -8.22 -1.30 14.07
C ASP A 209 -9.41 -2.25 14.30
N ALA A 210 -9.31 -3.48 13.78
CA ALA A 210 -10.34 -4.52 13.92
C ALA A 210 -10.65 -4.90 15.38
N ASN A 211 -9.77 -4.55 16.34
CA ASN A 211 -9.94 -4.79 17.77
C ASN A 211 -10.51 -3.56 18.51
N GLY A 212 -10.88 -2.51 17.78
CA GLY A 212 -11.41 -1.26 18.34
C GLY A 212 -10.37 -0.40 19.04
N GLN A 213 -9.07 -0.70 18.90
CA GLN A 213 -7.98 0.06 19.50
C GLN A 213 -7.52 1.19 18.57
N LEU A 214 -7.22 2.34 19.17
CA LEU A 214 -6.59 3.47 18.50
C LEU A 214 -5.07 3.27 18.51
N PRO A 215 -4.35 3.60 17.42
CA PRO A 215 -2.90 3.71 17.49
C PRO A 215 -2.52 4.76 18.55
N CYS A 216 -1.54 4.42 19.37
CA CYS A 216 -1.07 5.15 20.54
C CYS A 216 -1.00 6.69 20.33
N ALA A 217 -1.39 7.43 21.39
CA ALA A 217 -1.26 8.87 21.61
C ALA A 217 -2.32 9.85 21.05
N CYS A 218 -3.53 9.40 20.70
CA CYS A 218 -4.69 10.30 20.61
C CYS A 218 -5.66 10.02 21.76
N LYS A 219 -5.40 10.62 22.92
CA LYS A 219 -6.30 10.56 24.09
C LYS A 219 -7.54 11.46 23.95
N ASP A 220 -7.57 12.32 22.93
CA ASP A 220 -8.70 13.23 22.67
C ASP A 220 -9.45 12.81 21.39
N ALA A 221 -10.75 12.62 21.57
CA ALA A 221 -11.68 12.00 20.63
C ALA A 221 -12.12 12.92 19.48
N THR A 222 -11.16 13.35 18.67
CA THR A 222 -11.41 13.89 17.33
C THR A 222 -10.41 13.23 16.39
N PHE A 223 -10.90 12.40 15.45
CA PHE A 223 -10.03 11.82 14.43
C PHE A 223 -9.29 12.96 13.73
N PRO A 224 -7.95 12.95 13.68
CA PRO A 224 -7.22 13.99 12.98
C PRO A 224 -7.57 13.88 11.50
N SER A 225 -8.48 14.74 11.06
CA SER A 225 -8.86 14.89 9.68
C SER A 225 -8.13 16.11 9.13
N CYS A 226 -7.16 15.89 8.25
CA CYS A 226 -6.53 16.99 7.54
C CYS A 226 -7.16 17.10 6.15
N THR A 227 -7.42 18.34 5.74
CA THR A 227 -7.70 18.66 4.35
C THR A 227 -6.37 18.95 3.68
N VAL A 228 -5.95 18.07 2.78
CA VAL A 228 -4.78 18.32 1.95
C VAL A 228 -5.26 18.92 0.63
N LYS A 229 -4.75 20.10 0.29
CA LYS A 229 -4.89 20.70 -1.03
C LYS A 229 -3.80 20.14 -1.92
N ILE A 230 -4.19 19.36 -2.91
CA ILE A 230 -3.25 18.84 -3.92
C ILE A 230 -3.34 19.74 -5.15
N PRO A 231 -2.27 20.48 -5.51
CA PRO A 231 -2.20 21.16 -6.79
C PRO A 231 -2.15 20.11 -7.90
N THR A 232 -3.05 20.23 -8.87
CA THR A 232 -3.10 19.38 -10.07
C THR A 232 -2.04 19.76 -11.09
#